data_AF-A0A101RJY7-F1
#
_entry.id   AF-A0A101RJY7-F1
#
_cell.length_a   1.000
_cell.length_b   1.000
_cell.length_c   1.000
_cell.angle_alpha   90.00
_cell.angle_beta   90.00
_cell.angle_gamma   90.00
#
_symmetry.space_group_name_H-M   'P 1'
#
loop_
_entity.id
_entity.type
_entity.pdbx_description
1 polymer ?
#
loop_
_entity_poly.entity_id
_entity_poly.type
_entity_poly.pdbx_seq_one_letter_code
_entity_poly.pdbx_strand_id
1 'polypeptide(L)'
;MTERVTIHDWCEFLRVRIAEEQRAVEGAGSAPDGTHTHPWELTEAGAPELGVRAGDDVLLTVRTGRGPWADLVVAEHVVRTQPRRAIADLDAWVELVDLLDHWANHERPAALELLGVVVQFAERYRDHPDHPDPRQR
;
A
#
# COMPACT_ATOMS: atom_id res chain seq x y z
N MET A 1 21.78 -4.41 -23.52
CA MET A 1 21.98 -5.09 -22.22
C MET A 1 20.78 -4.77 -21.38
N THR A 2 19.89 -5.73 -21.14
CA THR A 2 18.71 -5.52 -20.30
C THR A 2 19.17 -5.60 -18.85
N GLU A 3 19.20 -4.46 -18.17
CA GLU A 3 19.49 -4.39 -16.74
C GLU A 3 18.49 -5.29 -16.02
N ARG A 4 18.98 -6.28 -15.26
CA ARG A 4 18.11 -7.18 -14.52
C ARG A 4 17.73 -6.51 -13.22
N VAL A 5 16.43 -6.25 -13.06
CA VAL A 5 15.84 -5.77 -11.82
C VAL A 5 16.24 -6.71 -10.67
N THR A 6 16.77 -6.14 -9.60
CA THR A 6 17.20 -6.85 -8.40
C THR A 6 16.13 -6.79 -7.31
N ILE A 7 16.25 -7.64 -6.29
CA ILE A 7 15.39 -7.54 -5.09
C ILE A 7 15.59 -6.19 -4.40
N HIS A 8 16.81 -5.65 -4.43
CA HIS A 8 17.12 -4.37 -3.80
C HIS A 8 16.40 -3.21 -4.49
N ASP A 9 16.29 -3.24 -5.83
CA ASP A 9 15.54 -2.24 -6.60
C ASP A 9 14.06 -2.19 -6.19
N TRP A 10 13.46 -3.36 -5.92
CA TRP A 10 12.10 -3.45 -5.39
C TRP A 10 11.99 -2.89 -3.97
N CYS A 11 12.96 -3.18 -3.10
CA CYS A 11 12.97 -2.68 -1.74
C CYS A 11 13.10 -1.15 -1.69
N GLU A 12 14.01 -0.57 -2.47
CA GLU A 12 14.17 0.90 -2.56
C GLU A 12 12.91 1.56 -3.08
N PHE A 13 12.35 1.05 -4.19
CA PHE A 13 11.11 1.56 -4.78
C PHE A 13 9.97 1.57 -3.75
N LEU A 14 9.73 0.45 -3.07
CA LEU A 14 8.63 0.31 -2.13
C LEU A 14 8.81 1.16 -0.88
N ARG A 15 10.03 1.28 -0.33
CA ARG A 15 10.30 2.17 0.82
C ARG A 15 9.93 3.61 0.51
N VAL A 16 10.27 4.10 -0.68
CA VAL A 16 9.93 5.47 -1.11
C VAL A 16 8.41 5.63 -1.20
N ARG A 17 7.70 4.68 -1.83
CA ARG A 17 6.24 4.77 -1.99
C ARG A 17 5.50 4.67 -0.66
N ILE A 18 5.90 3.75 0.22
CA ILE A 18 5.33 3.61 1.58
C ILE A 18 5.53 4.90 2.37
N ALA A 19 6.72 5.51 2.30
CA ALA A 19 6.99 6.77 3.00
C ALA A 19 6.15 7.94 2.46
N GLU A 20 5.81 7.96 1.17
CA GLU A 20 4.89 8.95 0.61
C GLU A 20 3.45 8.73 1.06
N GLU A 21 2.98 7.48 1.10
CA GLU A 21 1.66 7.15 1.64
C GLU A 21 1.57 7.49 3.13
N GLN A 22 2.60 7.21 3.93
CA GLN A 22 2.66 7.60 5.35
C GLN A 22 2.54 9.13 5.51
N ARG A 23 3.27 9.92 4.71
CA ARG A 23 3.16 11.40 4.73
C ARG A 23 1.78 11.89 4.29
N ALA A 24 1.17 11.27 3.29
CA ALA A 24 -0.19 11.59 2.88
C ALA A 24 -1.17 11.34 4.02
N VAL A 25 -1.01 10.23 4.75
CA VAL A 25 -1.84 9.87 5.91
C VAL A 25 -1.65 10.80 7.09
N GLU A 26 -0.43 11.20 7.38
CA GLU A 26 -0.12 12.18 8.43
C GLU A 26 -0.60 13.60 8.08
N GLY A 27 -0.45 14.02 6.82
CA GLY A 27 -0.91 15.32 6.31
C GLY A 27 -2.43 15.44 6.32
N ALA A 28 -3.12 14.36 5.96
CA ALA A 28 -4.56 14.18 6.11
C ALA A 28 -5.04 14.34 7.58
N GLY A 29 -4.25 13.90 8.55
CA GLY A 29 -4.56 14.05 9.98
C GLY A 29 -4.41 15.46 10.54
N SER A 30 -3.84 16.41 9.78
CA SER A 30 -3.30 17.68 10.30
C SER A 30 -4.05 18.95 9.85
N ALA A 31 -5.27 18.85 9.31
CA ALA A 31 -6.06 20.03 8.93
C ALA A 31 -6.41 20.91 10.17
N PRO A 32 -5.95 22.18 10.22
CA PRO A 32 -5.96 22.99 11.45
C PRO A 32 -7.33 23.57 11.86
N ASP A 33 -8.36 23.48 11.00
CA ASP A 33 -9.56 24.32 11.15
C ASP A 33 -10.82 23.57 11.63
N GLY A 34 -10.72 22.29 12.00
CA GLY A 34 -11.84 21.55 12.61
C GLY A 34 -13.09 21.38 11.72
N THR A 35 -13.03 21.77 10.44
CA THR A 35 -14.03 21.41 9.43
C THR A 35 -13.82 19.95 9.06
N HIS A 36 -14.66 19.09 9.63
CA HIS A 36 -14.69 17.63 9.46
C HIS A 36 -15.05 17.17 8.03
N THR A 37 -14.28 17.56 7.02
CA THR A 37 -14.14 16.75 5.81
C THR A 37 -12.98 15.82 6.08
N HIS A 38 -13.29 14.59 6.51
CA HIS A 38 -12.27 13.56 6.57
C HIS A 38 -11.64 13.47 5.17
N PRO A 39 -10.30 13.51 5.04
CA PRO A 39 -9.62 13.43 3.74
C PRO A 39 -9.76 12.05 3.09
N TRP A 40 -10.50 11.16 3.75
CA TRP A 40 -10.71 9.78 3.38
C TRP A 40 -12.18 9.56 3.03
N GLU A 41 -12.41 8.96 1.87
CA GLU A 41 -13.74 8.57 1.42
C GLU A 41 -13.79 7.08 1.11
N LEU A 42 -14.99 6.52 1.05
CA LEU A 42 -15.17 5.17 0.51
C LEU A 42 -15.12 5.25 -1.02
N THR A 43 -14.45 4.28 -1.64
CA THR A 43 -14.65 4.03 -3.07
C THR A 43 -16.13 3.71 -3.34
N GLU A 44 -16.65 4.10 -4.49
CA GLU A 44 -18.05 3.84 -4.85
C GLU A 44 -18.40 2.34 -4.80
N ALA A 45 -19.63 2.04 -4.39
CA ALA A 45 -20.15 0.68 -4.42
C ALA A 45 -20.19 0.17 -5.87
N GLY A 46 -19.43 -0.89 -6.15
CA GLY A 46 -19.27 -1.44 -7.50
C GLY A 46 -17.95 -1.09 -8.19
N ALA A 47 -17.08 -0.32 -7.54
CA ALA A 47 -15.69 -0.19 -7.97
C ALA A 47 -14.99 -1.57 -8.00
N PRO A 48 -13.99 -1.78 -8.89
CA PRO A 48 -13.23 -3.03 -8.96
C PRO A 48 -12.64 -3.46 -7.61
N GLU A 49 -12.36 -2.47 -6.76
CA GLU A 49 -11.85 -2.62 -5.41
C GLU A 49 -12.64 -1.70 -4.48
N LEU A 50 -13.34 -2.30 -3.51
CA LEU A 50 -14.01 -1.57 -2.44
C LEU A 50 -13.00 -1.26 -1.33
N GLY A 51 -12.89 0.00 -0.93
CA GLY A 51 -11.78 0.46 -0.09
C GLY A 51 -11.90 1.90 0.41
N VAL A 52 -10.79 2.38 0.97
CA VAL A 52 -10.62 3.75 1.47
C VAL A 52 -9.72 4.52 0.52
N ARG A 53 -10.15 5.72 0.10
CA ARG A 53 -9.41 6.60 -0.81
C ARG A 53 -9.07 7.95 -0.16
N ALA A 54 -7.97 8.59 -0.57
CA ALA A 54 -7.78 10.05 -0.46
C ALA A 54 -7.62 10.65 -1.84
N GLY A 55 -8.46 11.62 -2.18
CA GLY A 55 -8.43 12.19 -3.52
C GLY A 55 -8.58 11.08 -4.57
N ASP A 56 -7.59 10.95 -5.43
CA ASP A 56 -7.57 9.96 -6.51
C ASP A 56 -6.87 8.64 -6.13
N ASP A 57 -6.25 8.55 -4.95
CA ASP A 57 -5.45 7.39 -4.51
C ASP A 57 -6.26 6.43 -3.62
N VAL A 58 -6.20 5.12 -3.92
CA VAL A 58 -6.76 4.06 -3.06
C VAL A 58 -5.71 3.65 -2.03
N LEU A 59 -5.99 3.87 -0.76
CA LEU A 59 -5.07 3.60 0.35
C LEU A 59 -5.17 2.17 0.85
N LEU A 60 -6.38 1.63 0.83
CA LEU A 60 -6.67 0.31 1.39
C LEU A 60 -7.82 -0.32 0.63
N THR A 61 -7.57 -1.50 0.07
CA THR A 61 -8.61 -2.37 -0.48
C THR A 61 -9.09 -3.33 0.61
N VAL A 62 -10.39 -3.36 0.87
CA VAL A 62 -10.99 -4.21 1.91
C VAL A 62 -11.62 -5.44 1.27
N ARG A 63 -11.04 -6.62 1.54
CA ARG A 63 -11.60 -7.92 1.14
C ARG A 63 -11.59 -8.87 2.33
N THR A 64 -12.75 -9.01 2.98
CA THR A 64 -12.93 -9.86 4.15
C THR A 64 -13.23 -11.32 3.80
N GLY A 65 -13.59 -11.60 2.54
CA GLY A 65 -14.03 -12.94 2.11
C GLY A 65 -15.43 -13.34 2.60
N ARG A 66 -16.14 -12.44 3.30
CA ARG A 66 -17.50 -12.65 3.82
C ARG A 66 -18.60 -11.99 2.98
N GLY A 67 -18.22 -11.44 1.82
CA GLY A 67 -19.11 -10.83 0.85
C GLY A 67 -19.15 -9.30 0.91
N PRO A 68 -19.70 -8.65 -0.13
CA PRO A 68 -19.56 -7.21 -0.35
C PRO A 68 -20.10 -6.32 0.77
N TRP A 69 -21.11 -6.78 1.49
CA TRP A 69 -21.68 -6.03 2.62
C TRP A 69 -20.73 -5.97 3.82
N ALA A 70 -20.02 -7.07 4.11
CA ALA A 70 -19.03 -7.09 5.17
C ALA A 70 -17.81 -6.21 4.81
N ASP A 71 -17.41 -6.22 3.53
CA ASP A 71 -16.34 -5.38 3.02
C ASP A 71 -16.69 -3.89 3.16
N LEU A 72 -17.94 -3.52 2.85
CA LEU A 72 -18.45 -2.16 3.00
C LEU A 72 -18.48 -1.70 4.46
N VAL A 73 -18.99 -2.52 5.37
CA VAL A 73 -19.05 -2.19 6.81
C VAL A 73 -17.66 -2.02 7.41
N VAL A 74 -16.70 -2.88 7.01
CA VAL A 74 -15.31 -2.77 7.46
C VAL A 74 -14.66 -1.52 6.87
N ALA A 75 -14.86 -1.23 5.58
CA ALA A 75 -14.36 -0.01 4.96
C ALA A 75 -14.93 1.24 5.65
N GLU A 76 -16.24 1.30 5.91
CA GLU A 76 -16.89 2.42 6.62
C GLU A 76 -16.32 2.59 8.02
N HIS A 77 -16.08 1.49 8.74
CA HIS A 77 -15.45 1.52 10.05
C HIS A 77 -14.01 2.06 10.00
N VAL A 78 -13.21 1.66 9.00
CA VAL A 78 -11.85 2.16 8.81
C VAL A 78 -11.85 3.67 8.55
N VAL A 79 -12.69 4.15 7.62
CA VAL A 79 -12.85 5.58 7.31
C VAL A 79 -13.19 6.38 8.56
N ARG A 80 -14.11 5.87 9.37
CA ARG A 80 -14.62 6.59 10.55
C ARG A 80 -13.68 6.56 11.75
N THR A 81 -12.77 5.59 11.86
CA THR A 81 -12.09 5.33 13.15
C THR A 81 -10.58 5.11 13.09
N GLN A 82 -9.94 4.91 11.92
CA GLN A 82 -8.61 4.28 11.91
C GLN A 82 -7.52 4.94 11.03
N PRO A 83 -7.21 6.25 11.17
CA PRO A 83 -5.97 6.80 10.59
C PRO A 83 -4.72 6.07 11.14
N ARG A 84 -4.77 5.61 12.40
CA ARG A 84 -3.70 4.83 13.02
C ARG A 84 -3.53 3.42 12.46
N ARG A 85 -4.56 2.83 11.85
CA ARG A 85 -4.44 1.50 11.23
C ARG A 85 -3.82 1.59 9.86
N ALA A 86 -4.14 2.63 9.07
CA ALA A 86 -3.44 2.88 7.81
C ALA A 86 -1.93 3.05 8.06
N ILE A 87 -1.55 3.79 9.11
CA ILE A 87 -0.14 3.90 9.54
C ILE A 87 0.42 2.54 9.97
N ALA A 88 -0.29 1.79 10.82
CA ALA A 88 0.18 0.48 11.29
C ALA A 88 0.32 -0.56 10.16
N ASP A 89 -0.57 -0.53 9.17
CA ASP A 89 -0.48 -1.38 7.99
C ASP A 89 0.75 -0.97 7.15
N LEU A 90 0.98 0.33 6.93
CA LEU A 90 2.18 0.85 6.26
C LEU A 90 3.47 0.51 7.02
N ASP A 91 3.47 0.57 8.35
CA ASP A 91 4.61 0.15 9.18
C ASP A 91 4.90 -1.35 9.02
N ALA A 92 3.86 -2.20 9.02
CA ALA A 92 4.00 -3.62 8.74
C ALA A 92 4.57 -3.89 7.33
N TRP A 93 4.25 -3.04 6.35
CA TRP A 93 4.85 -3.11 5.02
C TRP A 93 6.33 -2.74 5.01
N VAL A 94 6.75 -1.73 5.80
CA VAL A 94 8.17 -1.42 5.98
C VAL A 94 8.90 -2.62 6.57
N GLU A 95 8.36 -3.23 7.61
CA GLU A 95 8.97 -4.43 8.23
C GLU A 95 9.11 -5.59 7.24
N LEU A 96 8.13 -5.80 6.36
CA LEU A 96 8.16 -6.85 5.35
C LEU A 96 9.24 -6.59 4.28
N VAL A 97 9.36 -5.33 3.82
CA VAL A 97 10.39 -4.92 2.86
C VAL A 97 11.79 -5.01 3.48
N ASP A 98 11.94 -4.62 4.75
CA ASP A 98 13.21 -4.74 5.47
C ASP A 98 13.60 -6.20 5.70
N LEU A 99 12.63 -7.08 6.00
CA LEU A 99 12.86 -8.52 6.10
C LEU A 99 13.31 -9.11 4.75
N LEU A 100 12.69 -8.68 3.64
CA LEU A 100 13.07 -9.09 2.29
C LEU A 100 14.51 -8.67 1.97
N ASP A 101 14.84 -7.41 2.21
CA ASP A 101 16.19 -6.86 1.97
C ASP A 101 17.23 -7.58 2.84
N HIS A 102 16.90 -7.84 4.11
CA HIS A 102 17.76 -8.62 5.01
C HIS A 102 18.00 -10.04 4.49
N TRP A 103 16.95 -10.76 4.08
CA TRP A 103 17.07 -12.12 3.56
C TRP A 103 17.79 -12.19 2.21
N ALA A 104 17.60 -11.22 1.34
CA ALA A 104 18.32 -11.10 0.08
C ALA A 104 19.83 -10.91 0.31
N ASN A 105 20.21 -10.01 1.24
CA ASN A 105 21.61 -9.79 1.62
C ASN A 105 22.30 -11.02 2.23
N HIS A 106 21.52 -11.95 2.79
CA HIS A 106 22.03 -13.21 3.36
C HIS A 106 21.80 -14.42 2.44
N GLU A 107 21.45 -14.19 1.17
CA GLU A 107 21.21 -15.22 0.15
C GLU A 107 20.23 -16.32 0.61
N ARG A 108 19.23 -15.94 1.42
CA ARG A 108 18.24 -16.89 1.93
C ARG A 108 17.30 -17.30 0.79
N PRO A 109 17.08 -18.61 0.54
CA PRO A 109 16.17 -19.06 -0.51
C PRO A 109 14.74 -18.49 -0.39
N ALA A 110 14.28 -18.28 0.85
CA ALA A 110 12.98 -17.69 1.15
C ALA A 110 12.82 -16.23 0.69
N ALA A 111 13.91 -15.53 0.35
CA ALA A 111 13.84 -14.16 -0.19
C ALA A 111 13.04 -14.11 -1.50
N LEU A 112 13.13 -15.14 -2.35
CA LEU A 112 12.39 -15.19 -3.61
C LEU A 112 10.89 -15.44 -3.39
N GLU A 113 10.53 -16.26 -2.41
CA GLU A 113 9.12 -16.48 -2.03
C GLU A 113 8.53 -15.20 -1.45
N LEU A 114 9.28 -14.52 -0.57
CA LEU A 114 8.88 -13.26 0.03
C LEU A 114 8.77 -12.13 -1.03
N LEU A 115 9.68 -12.09 -2.02
CA LEU A 115 9.58 -11.19 -3.15
C LEU A 115 8.24 -11.37 -3.89
N GLY A 116 7.76 -12.60 -4.09
CA GLY A 116 6.48 -12.86 -4.75
C GLY A 116 5.27 -12.28 -3.99
N VAL A 117 5.35 -12.19 -2.66
CA VAL A 117 4.34 -11.53 -1.82
C VAL A 117 4.45 -10.01 -1.95
N VAL A 118 5.68 -9.49 -1.87
CA VAL A 118 5.97 -8.05 -1.95
C VAL A 118 5.62 -7.46 -3.31
N VAL A 119 5.83 -8.20 -4.41
CA VAL A 119 5.47 -7.77 -5.77
C VAL A 119 3.96 -7.67 -5.95
N GLN A 120 3.16 -8.56 -5.35
CA GLN A 120 1.69 -8.44 -5.40
C GLN A 120 1.19 -7.14 -4.79
N PHE A 121 1.87 -6.64 -3.76
CA PHE A 121 1.57 -5.34 -3.19
C PHE A 121 2.00 -4.18 -4.10
N ALA A 122 3.14 -4.34 -4.79
CA ALA A 122 3.66 -3.35 -5.71
C ALA A 122 2.79 -3.13 -6.96
N GLU A 123 1.87 -4.07 -7.28
CA GLU A 123 0.91 -3.95 -8.39
C GLU A 123 0.08 -2.67 -8.34
N ARG A 124 -0.20 -2.12 -7.16
CA ARG A 124 -0.92 -0.84 -7.03
C ARG A 124 -0.14 0.35 -7.61
N TYR A 125 1.17 0.20 -7.78
CA TYR A 125 2.05 1.19 -8.39
C TYR A 125 2.51 0.79 -9.80
N ARG A 126 1.80 -0.14 -10.47
CA ARG A 126 2.17 -0.65 -11.80
C ARG A 126 2.45 0.43 -12.85
N ASP A 127 1.69 1.53 -12.79
CA ASP A 127 1.77 2.63 -13.74
C ASP A 127 2.80 3.70 -13.33
N HIS A 128 3.50 3.50 -12.21
CA HIS A 128 4.46 4.47 -11.69
C HIS A 128 5.70 4.57 -12.59
N PRO A 129 6.19 5.79 -12.92
CA PRO A 129 7.35 5.99 -13.79
C PRO A 129 8.68 5.48 -13.21
N ASP A 130 8.69 5.07 -11.94
CA ASP A 130 9.83 4.43 -11.28
C ASP A 130 9.58 2.94 -10.95
N HIS A 131 8.47 2.36 -11.42
CA HIS A 131 8.18 0.94 -11.23
C HIS A 131 9.35 0.06 -11.70
N PRO A 132 9.88 -0.85 -10.86
CA PRO A 132 11.11 -1.58 -11.17
C PRO A 132 10.99 -2.50 -12.38
N ASP A 133 9.82 -3.10 -12.65
CA ASP A 133 9.64 -3.96 -13.82
C ASP A 133 9.31 -3.14 -15.09
N PRO A 134 10.22 -3.06 -16.08
CA PRO A 134 9.98 -2.32 -17.33
C PRO A 134 9.08 -3.07 -18.31
N ARG A 135 8.77 -4.36 -18.08
CA ARG A 135 7.93 -5.15 -19.00
C ARG A 135 6.44 -4.92 -18.79
N GLN A 136 6.07 -4.24 -17.71
CA GLN A 136 4.68 -3.94 -17.37
C GLN A 136 4.25 -2.50 -17.71
N ARG A 137 5.14 -1.71 -18.33
CA ARG A 137 4.87 -0.36 -18.83
C ARG A 137 4.56 -0.34 -20.32
#